data_AF-A0A2U2IZC0-F1
#
_entry.id   AF-A0A2U2IZC0-F1
#
_cell.length_a   1.000
_cell.length_b   1.000
_cell.length_c   1.000
_cell.angle_alpha   90.00
_cell.angle_beta   90.00
_cell.angle_gamma   90.00
#
_symmetry.space_group_name_H-M   'P 1'
#
loop_
_entity.id
_entity.type
_entity.pdbx_description
1 polymer ?
#
loop_
_entity_poly.entity_id
_entity_poly.type
_entity_poly.pdbx_seq_one_letter_code
_entity_poly.pdbx_strand_id
1 'polypeptide(L)'
;MGRGRTGGERGGHHRSEPWRSGDTADRWRASHSPSCIRLPCREPLPWRRVPAEVSEGITRSSWQPAVRAIGFVLLLAGCGRAETPDHLKIAGADAERGHAAILRYGCGSCHRVPGVPGAEGLVGPPLDHFGERALLAGQLPNRPATLIAWLVDPPALIPATGMPDMDVSPGDARDIAAYLYSLQADEQRIWPPDVPLDRERYEEPVPPN
;
A
#
# COMPACT_ATOMS: atom_id res chain seq x y z
N MET A 1 -57.38 -25.82 -28.93
CA MET A 1 -57.35 -24.80 -27.85
C MET A 1 -55.90 -24.34 -27.72
N GLY A 2 -55.49 -23.09 -27.69
CA GLY A 2 -56.07 -21.75 -27.80
C GLY A 2 -54.86 -20.81 -27.72
N ARG A 3 -54.80 -19.82 -28.62
CA ARG A 3 -53.70 -18.84 -28.73
C ARG A 3 -53.63 -17.93 -27.49
N GLY A 4 -52.46 -17.37 -27.22
CA GLY A 4 -52.28 -16.26 -26.29
C GLY A 4 -50.91 -15.61 -26.36
N ARG A 5 -50.65 -14.82 -27.41
CA ARG A 5 -49.61 -13.77 -27.44
C ARG A 5 -50.17 -12.51 -26.80
N THR A 6 -49.44 -11.89 -25.88
CA THR A 6 -49.31 -10.43 -25.64
C THR A 6 -48.06 -10.28 -24.75
N GLY A 7 -47.01 -9.52 -25.08
CA GLY A 7 -47.01 -8.12 -25.50
C GLY A 7 -46.70 -7.26 -24.27
N GLY A 8 -45.52 -6.64 -24.20
CA GLY A 8 -45.11 -5.82 -23.06
C GLY A 8 -43.71 -5.22 -23.22
N GLU A 9 -43.61 -4.21 -24.07
CA GLU A 9 -42.44 -3.37 -24.35
C GLU A 9 -41.99 -2.52 -23.14
N ARG A 10 -40.77 -1.99 -23.30
CA ARG A 10 -40.14 -0.76 -22.75
C ARG A 10 -38.89 -1.11 -21.94
N GLY A 11 -37.67 -0.78 -22.37
CA GLY A 11 -37.24 0.53 -22.85
C GLY A 11 -36.41 1.16 -21.73
N GLY A 12 -35.08 1.07 -21.83
CA GLY A 12 -34.17 1.52 -20.78
C GLY A 12 -32.72 1.57 -21.26
N HIS A 13 -32.46 2.36 -22.30
CA HIS A 13 -31.11 2.79 -22.64
C HIS A 13 -30.58 3.67 -21.50
N HIS A 14 -29.75 3.10 -20.62
CA HIS A 14 -28.89 3.89 -19.74
C HIS A 14 -27.81 4.55 -20.60
N ARG A 15 -28.08 5.79 -20.99
CA ARG A 15 -27.08 6.71 -21.54
C ARG A 15 -26.05 7.00 -20.46
N SER A 16 -24.79 6.79 -20.80
CA SER A 16 -23.63 7.29 -20.08
C SER A 16 -23.69 8.81 -20.00
N GLU A 17 -23.71 9.36 -18.78
CA GLU A 17 -23.50 10.78 -18.57
C GLU A 17 -21.99 11.09 -18.64
N PRO A 18 -21.58 12.13 -19.39
CA PRO A 18 -20.21 12.59 -19.38
C PRO A 18 -19.90 13.31 -18.06
N TRP A 19 -18.86 12.84 -17.37
CA TRP A 19 -18.26 13.51 -16.22
C TRP A 19 -17.87 14.95 -16.59
N ARG A 20 -18.60 15.93 -16.06
CA ARG A 20 -18.20 17.34 -16.03
C ARG A 20 -17.07 17.51 -15.03
N SER A 21 -15.89 17.88 -15.52
CA SER A 21 -14.83 18.46 -14.70
C SER A 21 -15.29 19.82 -14.17
N GLY A 22 -15.63 19.88 -12.88
CA GLY A 22 -15.90 21.12 -12.16
C GLY A 22 -14.62 21.68 -11.56
N ASP A 23 -14.25 22.88 -12.01
CA ASP A 23 -13.20 23.74 -11.49
C ASP A 23 -13.23 23.85 -9.95
N THR A 24 -12.17 23.39 -9.29
CA THR A 24 -11.91 23.63 -7.86
C THR A 24 -10.70 24.54 -7.62
N ALA A 25 -10.25 25.26 -8.65
CA ALA A 25 -9.06 26.12 -8.56
C ALA A 25 -9.30 27.55 -8.02
N ASP A 26 -10.55 27.96 -7.75
CA ASP A 26 -10.88 29.37 -7.48
C ASP A 26 -11.29 29.71 -6.03
N ARG A 27 -10.82 28.96 -5.03
CA ARG A 27 -11.20 29.21 -3.62
C ARG A 27 -10.12 29.79 -2.69
N TRP A 28 -9.04 30.36 -3.23
CA TRP A 28 -7.93 30.93 -2.44
C TRP A 28 -7.70 32.44 -2.61
N ARG A 29 -8.63 33.19 -3.22
CA ARG A 29 -8.54 34.65 -3.37
C ARG A 29 -9.67 35.38 -2.67
N ALA A 30 -9.68 35.40 -1.33
CA ALA A 30 -10.51 36.34 -0.57
C ALA A 30 -10.01 36.52 0.87
N SER A 31 -8.90 37.25 1.04
CA SER A 31 -8.58 37.94 2.31
C SER A 31 -7.50 38.99 2.08
N HIS A 32 -7.85 40.09 1.40
CA HIS A 32 -7.05 41.32 1.44
C HIS A 32 -7.91 42.46 1.98
N SER A 33 -7.59 42.88 3.20
CA SER A 33 -8.13 44.05 3.88
C SER A 33 -7.42 45.32 3.37
N PRO A 34 -8.11 46.43 3.05
CA PRO A 34 -7.47 47.64 2.57
C PRO A 34 -7.24 48.62 3.73
N SER A 35 -5.99 48.75 4.18
CA SER A 35 -5.58 49.92 4.95
C SER A 35 -4.17 50.35 4.53
N CYS A 36 -4.12 51.19 3.50
CA CYS A 36 -2.91 51.89 3.10
C CYS A 36 -2.81 53.17 3.92
N ILE A 37 -2.00 53.15 4.97
CA ILE A 37 -1.55 54.38 5.64
C ILE A 37 -0.53 55.05 4.71
N ARG A 38 -0.86 56.29 4.30
CA ARG A 38 0.02 57.20 3.55
C ARG A 38 1.27 57.51 4.37
N LEU A 39 2.44 57.13 3.86
CA LEU A 39 3.72 57.70 4.26
C LEU A 39 4.27 58.56 3.10
N PRO A 40 4.87 59.73 3.40
CA PRO A 40 5.34 60.67 2.38
C PRO A 40 6.63 60.19 1.69
N CYS A 41 6.76 60.54 0.42
CA CYS A 41 7.95 60.36 -0.40
C CYS A 41 9.18 61.00 0.27
N ARG A 42 10.17 60.18 0.64
CA ARG A 42 11.49 60.60 1.07
C ARG A 42 12.40 60.70 -0.16
N GLU A 43 13.06 61.84 -0.30
CA GLU A 43 13.96 62.19 -1.40
C GLU A 43 15.11 61.18 -1.60
N PRO A 44 15.64 61.02 -2.83
CA PRO A 44 16.76 60.13 -3.09
C PRO A 44 18.07 60.73 -2.54
N LEU A 45 18.70 60.03 -1.60
CA LEU A 45 20.03 60.37 -1.12
C LEU A 45 21.10 60.10 -2.21
N PRO A 46 22.13 60.96 -2.34
CA PRO A 46 23.21 60.75 -3.29
C PRO A 46 24.05 59.56 -2.83
N TRP A 47 23.93 58.46 -3.56
CA TRP A 47 24.72 57.25 -3.37
C TRP A 47 26.20 57.61 -3.42
N ARG A 48 26.85 57.42 -2.26
CA ARG A 48 28.29 57.50 -2.10
C ARG A 48 28.93 56.46 -3.03
N ARG A 49 29.92 56.90 -3.80
CA ARG A 49 30.85 56.01 -4.51
C ARG A 49 31.50 55.10 -3.48
N VAL A 50 31.26 53.79 -3.59
CA VAL A 50 32.04 52.77 -2.89
C VAL A 50 33.43 52.71 -3.54
N PRO A 51 34.54 52.88 -2.80
CA PRO A 51 35.88 52.70 -3.34
C PRO A 51 36.10 51.23 -3.70
N ALA A 52 36.77 51.00 -4.84
CA ALA A 52 36.96 49.69 -5.47
C ALA A 52 38.02 48.80 -4.77
N GLU A 53 38.27 48.99 -3.47
CA GLU A 53 39.37 48.32 -2.74
C GLU A 53 38.92 47.20 -1.80
N VAL A 54 37.64 46.80 -1.83
CA VAL A 54 37.14 45.66 -1.05
C VAL A 54 36.65 44.55 -1.99
N SER A 55 37.49 44.13 -2.93
CA SER A 55 37.20 43.00 -3.85
C SER A 55 38.15 41.82 -3.71
N GLU A 56 39.17 41.90 -2.86
CA GLU A 56 40.16 40.83 -2.69
C GLU A 56 39.98 40.15 -1.33
N GLY A 57 39.09 39.15 -1.25
CA GLY A 57 39.00 38.34 -0.03
C GLY A 57 37.84 37.37 0.12
N ILE A 58 36.87 37.34 -0.81
CA ILE A 58 35.83 36.29 -0.78
C ILE A 58 36.25 35.19 -1.75
N THR A 59 37.18 34.36 -1.27
CA THR A 59 37.64 33.17 -1.99
C THR A 59 36.46 32.23 -2.19
N ARG A 60 36.13 31.99 -3.46
CA ARG A 60 35.00 31.18 -3.94
C ARG A 60 35.14 29.67 -3.67
N SER A 61 35.96 29.25 -2.71
CA SER A 61 36.59 27.92 -2.65
C SER A 61 36.64 27.31 -1.24
N SER A 62 35.55 27.35 -0.49
CA SER A 62 35.48 26.62 0.80
C SER A 62 34.16 25.91 1.08
N TRP A 63 33.12 26.10 0.27
CA TRP A 63 31.79 25.52 0.50
C TRP A 63 31.49 24.26 -0.34
N GLN A 64 32.40 23.85 -1.22
CA GLN A 64 32.18 22.73 -2.16
C GLN A 64 32.16 21.31 -1.54
N PRO A 65 32.95 20.94 -0.51
CA PRO A 65 32.91 19.56 -0.02
C PRO A 65 31.68 19.29 0.87
N ALA A 66 31.20 20.29 1.62
CA ALA A 66 30.07 20.13 2.53
C ALA A 66 28.74 19.90 1.81
N VAL A 67 28.48 20.65 0.72
CA VAL A 67 27.24 20.52 -0.06
C VAL A 67 27.20 19.18 -0.82
N ARG A 68 28.36 18.70 -1.30
CA ARG A 68 28.47 17.39 -1.95
C ARG A 68 28.31 16.23 -0.98
N ALA A 69 28.86 16.33 0.23
CA ALA A 69 28.72 15.31 1.26
C ALA A 69 27.27 15.17 1.75
N ILE A 70 26.55 16.28 1.93
CA ILE A 70 25.13 16.27 2.34
C ILE A 70 24.23 15.66 1.25
N GLY A 71 24.49 15.98 -0.03
CA GLY A 71 23.76 15.37 -1.15
C GLY A 71 23.94 13.85 -1.25
N PHE A 72 25.13 13.33 -0.93
CA PHE A 72 25.43 11.90 -0.95
C PHE A 72 24.80 11.13 0.21
N VAL A 73 24.73 11.73 1.41
CA VAL A 73 24.08 11.13 2.59
C VAL A 73 22.56 11.02 2.41
N LEU A 74 21.92 12.03 1.78
CA LEU A 74 20.47 11.99 1.51
C LEU A 74 20.08 10.91 0.48
N LEU A 75 20.98 10.56 -0.46
CA LEU A 75 20.75 9.50 -1.44
C LEU A 75 20.76 8.09 -0.84
N LEU A 76 21.44 7.87 0.29
CA LEU A 76 21.53 6.56 0.94
C LEU A 76 20.38 6.25 1.91
N ALA A 77 19.52 7.22 2.22
CA ALA A 77 18.41 7.06 3.16
C ALA A 77 17.15 6.44 2.52
N GLY A 78 17.18 6.12 1.22
CA GLY A 78 16.01 5.64 0.45
C GLY A 78 15.65 4.16 0.62
N CYS A 79 16.40 3.36 1.37
CA CYS A 79 16.06 1.96 1.64
C CYS A 79 14.98 1.86 2.73
N GLY A 80 13.76 2.32 2.44
CA GLY A 80 12.62 2.20 3.34
C GLY A 80 12.01 0.80 3.26
N ARG A 81 11.99 0.07 4.37
CA ARG A 81 11.18 -1.14 4.49
C ARG A 81 9.71 -0.74 4.27
N ALA A 82 9.01 -1.46 3.41
CA ALA A 82 7.63 -1.17 3.12
C ALA A 82 6.80 -1.31 4.42
N GLU A 83 6.25 -0.19 4.88
CA GLU A 83 5.55 -0.12 6.16
C GLU A 83 4.13 -0.68 6.02
N THR A 84 3.62 -1.36 7.05
CA THR A 84 2.24 -1.86 7.06
C THR A 84 1.26 -0.69 6.94
N PRO A 85 0.35 -0.69 5.94
CA PRO A 85 -0.66 0.36 5.79
C PRO A 85 -1.51 0.56 7.05
N ASP A 86 -1.89 1.81 7.34
CA ASP A 86 -2.61 2.15 8.57
C ASP A 86 -3.90 1.35 8.78
N HIS A 87 -4.61 1.01 7.70
CA HIS A 87 -5.85 0.24 7.76
C HIS A 87 -5.65 -1.24 8.13
N LEU A 88 -4.42 -1.74 8.12
CA LEU A 88 -4.04 -3.08 8.55
C LEU A 88 -3.41 -3.10 9.95
N LYS A 89 -3.12 -1.94 10.55
CA LYS A 89 -2.57 -1.85 11.90
C LYS A 89 -3.62 -2.29 12.93
N ILE A 90 -3.20 -3.11 13.90
CA ILE A 90 -4.06 -3.68 14.94
C ILE A 90 -3.60 -3.12 16.29
N ALA A 91 -4.47 -2.38 16.98
CA ALA A 91 -4.12 -1.76 18.25
C ALA A 91 -3.77 -2.81 19.32
N GLY A 92 -2.63 -2.62 19.98
CA GLY A 92 -2.13 -3.52 21.03
C GLY A 92 -1.52 -4.83 20.52
N ALA A 93 -1.49 -5.05 19.20
CA ALA A 93 -0.86 -6.22 18.61
C ALA A 93 0.66 -6.03 18.46
N ASP A 94 1.38 -7.14 18.48
CA ASP A 94 2.85 -7.19 18.38
C ASP A 94 3.26 -8.31 17.42
N ALA A 95 3.99 -7.94 16.37
CA ALA A 95 4.40 -8.88 15.33
C ALA A 95 5.41 -9.92 15.83
N GLU A 96 6.27 -9.60 16.80
CA GLU A 96 7.25 -10.55 17.35
C GLU A 96 6.55 -11.58 18.23
N ARG A 97 5.55 -11.16 19.02
CA ARG A 97 4.67 -12.12 19.72
C ARG A 97 3.90 -12.99 18.72
N GLY A 98 3.48 -12.41 17.59
CA GLY A 98 2.81 -13.12 16.51
C GLY A 98 3.69 -14.20 15.88
N HIS A 99 4.95 -13.89 15.60
CA HIS A 99 5.96 -14.83 15.12
C HIS A 99 6.11 -16.02 16.08
N ALA A 100 6.27 -15.76 17.38
CA ALA A 100 6.37 -16.79 18.39
C ALA A 100 5.08 -17.63 18.51
N ALA A 101 3.91 -17.00 18.40
CA ALA A 101 2.62 -17.68 18.42
C ALA A 101 2.44 -18.59 17.19
N ILE A 102 2.88 -18.18 16.00
CA ILE A 102 2.85 -19.02 14.78
C ILE A 102 3.64 -20.32 14.98
N LEU A 103 4.82 -20.24 15.61
CA LEU A 103 5.60 -21.42 15.99
C LEU A 103 4.85 -22.29 16.99
N ARG A 104 4.30 -21.69 18.04
CA ARG A 104 3.61 -22.38 19.13
C ARG A 104 2.37 -23.13 18.66
N TYR A 105 1.56 -22.50 17.81
CA TYR A 105 0.34 -23.09 17.24
C TYR A 105 0.62 -24.03 16.07
N GLY A 106 1.88 -24.16 15.63
CA GLY A 106 2.25 -25.13 14.61
C GLY A 106 1.73 -24.78 13.21
N CYS A 107 1.48 -23.51 12.88
CA CYS A 107 0.96 -23.14 11.55
C CYS A 107 1.91 -23.59 10.42
N GLY A 108 3.21 -23.72 10.75
CA GLY A 108 4.26 -24.21 9.85
C GLY A 108 4.09 -25.66 9.36
N SER A 109 3.25 -26.48 10.00
CA SER A 109 2.97 -27.84 9.51
C SER A 109 2.16 -27.84 8.22
N CYS A 110 1.34 -26.81 8.02
CA CYS A 110 0.47 -26.68 6.85
C CYS A 110 0.96 -25.59 5.90
N HIS A 111 1.54 -24.50 6.42
CA HIS A 111 1.92 -23.34 5.64
C HIS A 111 3.42 -23.12 5.61
N ARG A 112 3.93 -22.63 4.48
CA ARG A 112 5.22 -21.95 4.45
C ARG A 112 5.07 -20.56 5.04
N VAL A 113 5.90 -20.21 6.03
CA VAL A 113 5.85 -18.88 6.67
C VAL A 113 7.24 -18.25 6.66
N PRO A 114 7.48 -17.17 5.89
CA PRO A 114 8.79 -16.53 5.84
C PRO A 114 9.27 -16.10 7.22
N GLY A 115 10.54 -16.32 7.55
CA GLY A 115 11.11 -15.90 8.84
C GLY A 115 10.77 -16.80 10.03
N VAL A 116 9.91 -17.80 9.87
CA VAL A 116 9.55 -18.77 10.92
C VAL A 116 10.33 -20.08 10.71
N PRO A 117 11.23 -20.47 11.64
CA PRO A 117 12.04 -21.68 11.47
C PRO A 117 11.20 -22.95 11.30
N GLY A 118 11.50 -23.73 10.25
CA GLY A 118 10.85 -25.02 9.98
C GLY A 118 9.41 -24.92 9.44
N ALA A 119 8.88 -23.72 9.22
CA ALA A 119 7.57 -23.51 8.62
C ALA A 119 7.66 -23.62 7.08
N GLU A 120 7.64 -24.86 6.58
CA GLU A 120 7.73 -25.20 5.15
C GLU A 120 6.54 -26.05 4.66
N GLY A 121 5.43 -26.03 5.40
CA GLY A 121 4.23 -26.79 5.04
C GLY A 121 3.65 -26.38 3.68
N LEU A 122 3.10 -27.35 2.94
CA LEU A 122 2.52 -27.16 1.60
C LEU A 122 1.05 -27.60 1.51
N VAL A 123 0.44 -27.98 2.63
CA VAL A 123 -0.98 -28.38 2.69
C VAL A 123 -1.87 -27.15 2.50
N GLY A 124 -1.51 -26.06 3.16
CA GLY A 124 -2.08 -24.73 2.95
C GLY A 124 -1.25 -23.91 1.97
N PRO A 125 -1.84 -22.87 1.35
CA PRO A 125 -1.09 -21.95 0.51
C PRO A 125 -0.01 -21.24 1.35
N PRO A 126 1.15 -20.89 0.77
CA PRO A 126 2.19 -20.23 1.52
C PRO A 126 1.69 -18.87 2.03
N LEU A 127 2.26 -18.32 3.10
CA LEU A 127 1.83 -17.07 3.75
C LEU A 127 2.78 -15.90 3.45
N ASP A 128 3.67 -16.04 2.47
CA ASP A 128 4.42 -14.90 1.96
C ASP A 128 3.49 -13.82 1.40
N HIS A 129 3.94 -12.57 1.53
CA HIS A 129 3.28 -11.39 0.97
C HIS A 129 1.80 -11.27 1.40
N PHE A 130 1.47 -11.81 2.58
CA PHE A 130 0.10 -11.88 3.06
C PHE A 130 -0.54 -10.50 3.22
N GLY A 131 0.25 -9.48 3.57
CA GLY A 131 -0.19 -8.10 3.71
C GLY A 131 -0.83 -7.49 2.47
N GLU A 132 -0.56 -8.06 1.29
CA GLU A 132 -1.07 -7.56 0.01
C GLU A 132 -2.30 -8.30 -0.49
N ARG A 133 -2.70 -9.37 0.20
CA ARG A 133 -3.84 -10.19 -0.23
C ARG A 133 -5.12 -9.42 -0.02
N ALA A 134 -5.96 -9.37 -1.05
CA ALA A 134 -7.32 -8.83 -0.91
C ALA A 134 -8.25 -9.80 -0.15
N LEU A 135 -8.00 -11.11 -0.23
CA LEU A 135 -8.89 -12.15 0.27
C LEU A 135 -8.19 -13.14 1.22
N LEU A 136 -8.90 -13.54 2.27
CA LEU A 136 -8.58 -14.65 3.17
C LEU A 136 -9.22 -15.92 2.64
N ALA A 137 -8.46 -17.02 2.59
CA ALA A 137 -8.93 -18.32 2.09
C ALA A 137 -9.65 -18.25 0.73
N GLY A 138 -9.34 -17.23 -0.09
CA GLY A 138 -9.98 -16.98 -1.38
C GLY A 138 -11.44 -16.52 -1.34
N GLN A 139 -12.01 -16.24 -0.15
CA GLN A 139 -13.45 -15.97 0.00
C GLN A 139 -13.78 -14.72 0.82
N LEU A 140 -13.05 -14.45 1.91
CA LEU A 140 -13.41 -13.37 2.83
C LEU A 140 -12.54 -12.13 2.61
N PRO A 141 -13.03 -10.91 2.82
CA PRO A 141 -12.19 -9.71 2.75
C PRO A 141 -11.06 -9.77 3.76
N ASN A 142 -9.82 -9.51 3.33
CA ASN A 142 -8.66 -9.40 4.21
C ASN A 142 -8.70 -8.07 4.97
N ARG A 143 -9.37 -8.08 6.12
CA ARG A 143 -9.42 -6.98 7.08
C ARG A 143 -9.05 -7.49 8.47
N PRO A 144 -8.46 -6.65 9.34
CA PRO A 144 -8.02 -7.08 10.67
C PRO A 144 -9.07 -7.87 11.46
N ALA A 145 -10.30 -7.36 11.55
CA ALA A 145 -11.37 -8.03 12.28
C ALA A 145 -11.72 -9.40 11.71
N THR A 146 -11.78 -9.52 10.38
CA THR A 146 -12.07 -10.78 9.69
C THR A 146 -10.93 -11.78 9.86
N LEU A 147 -9.68 -11.33 9.76
CA LEU A 147 -8.51 -12.18 9.94
C LEU A 147 -8.41 -12.70 11.38
N ILE A 148 -8.65 -11.85 12.37
CA ILE A 148 -8.68 -12.27 13.78
C ILE A 148 -9.77 -13.32 13.99
N ALA A 149 -10.99 -13.08 13.48
CA ALA A 149 -12.08 -14.05 13.60
C ALA A 149 -11.77 -15.37 12.87
N TRP A 150 -11.15 -15.29 11.69
CA TRP A 150 -10.69 -16.45 10.93
C TRP A 150 -9.65 -17.27 11.70
N LEU A 151 -8.69 -16.62 12.36
CA LEU A 151 -7.65 -17.31 13.13
C LEU A 151 -8.21 -17.99 14.39
N VAL A 152 -9.26 -17.42 14.99
CA VAL A 152 -9.91 -17.97 16.18
C VAL A 152 -10.80 -19.17 15.84
N ASP A 153 -11.64 -19.07 14.81
CA ASP A 153 -12.55 -20.17 14.42
C ASP A 153 -12.79 -20.18 12.90
N PRO A 154 -11.87 -20.82 12.13
CA PRO A 154 -12.01 -20.89 10.68
C PRO A 154 -13.29 -21.61 10.22
N PRO A 155 -13.69 -22.78 10.76
CA PRO A 155 -14.92 -23.47 10.35
C PRO A 155 -16.21 -22.68 10.58
N ALA A 156 -16.28 -21.80 11.59
CA ALA A 156 -17.45 -20.93 11.77
C ALA A 156 -17.60 -19.89 10.65
N LEU A 157 -16.51 -19.46 10.02
CA LEU A 157 -16.55 -18.51 8.91
C LEU A 157 -16.68 -19.22 7.56
N ILE A 158 -15.94 -20.32 7.36
CA ILE A 158 -16.00 -21.15 6.15
C ILE A 158 -16.11 -22.61 6.58
N PRO A 159 -17.34 -23.19 6.64
CA PRO A 159 -17.54 -24.56 7.13
C PRO A 159 -16.81 -25.65 6.36
N ALA A 160 -16.51 -25.43 5.08
CA ALA A 160 -15.80 -26.36 4.21
C ALA A 160 -14.28 -26.12 4.14
N THR A 161 -13.73 -25.30 5.05
CA THR A 161 -12.29 -25.02 5.10
C THR A 161 -11.49 -26.26 5.50
N GLY A 162 -10.28 -26.39 4.94
CA GLY A 162 -9.29 -27.38 5.39
C GLY A 162 -8.48 -26.92 6.61
N MET A 163 -8.58 -25.65 7.02
CA MET A 163 -7.90 -25.12 8.21
C MET A 163 -8.73 -25.45 9.46
N PRO A 164 -8.24 -26.29 10.38
CA PRO A 164 -8.99 -26.64 11.58
C PRO A 164 -9.02 -25.48 12.58
N ASP A 165 -9.90 -25.57 13.58
CA ASP A 165 -9.80 -24.75 14.79
C ASP A 165 -8.55 -25.19 15.58
N MET A 166 -7.65 -24.23 15.81
CA MET A 166 -6.35 -24.43 16.46
C MET A 166 -6.36 -23.91 17.92
N ASP A 167 -7.52 -23.55 18.46
CA ASP A 167 -7.69 -22.97 19.79
C ASP A 167 -6.83 -21.70 19.99
N VAL A 168 -6.82 -20.85 18.96
CA VAL A 168 -6.06 -19.59 18.98
C VAL A 168 -6.77 -18.57 19.86
N SER A 169 -6.07 -18.09 20.89
CA SER A 169 -6.66 -17.06 21.76
C SER A 169 -6.88 -15.75 20.97
N PRO A 170 -7.89 -14.94 21.30
CA PRO A 170 -8.09 -13.65 20.62
C PRO A 170 -6.88 -12.69 20.77
N GLY A 171 -6.06 -12.85 21.81
CA GLY A 171 -4.83 -12.08 21.98
C GLY A 171 -3.77 -12.51 20.97
N ASP A 172 -3.47 -13.81 20.92
CA ASP A 172 -2.51 -14.36 19.95
C ASP A 172 -2.97 -14.13 18.52
N ALA A 173 -4.27 -14.25 18.22
CA ALA A 173 -4.81 -14.00 16.88
C ALA A 173 -4.52 -12.57 16.40
N ARG A 174 -4.55 -11.57 17.29
CA ARG A 174 -4.16 -10.19 16.95
C ARG A 174 -2.68 -10.07 16.65
N ASP A 175 -1.84 -10.69 17.48
CA ASP A 175 -0.39 -10.67 17.32
C ASP A 175 0.03 -11.40 16.02
N ILE A 176 -0.54 -12.57 15.76
CA ILE A 176 -0.37 -13.33 14.50
C ILE A 176 -0.81 -12.50 13.30
N ALA A 177 -1.98 -11.86 13.37
CA ALA A 177 -2.46 -11.00 12.29
C ALA A 177 -1.51 -9.82 12.02
N ALA A 178 -0.95 -9.19 13.07
CA ALA A 178 0.05 -8.13 12.92
C ALA A 178 1.33 -8.64 12.24
N TYR A 179 1.78 -9.84 12.59
CA TYR A 179 2.90 -10.49 11.90
C TYR A 179 2.60 -10.74 10.42
N LEU A 180 1.45 -11.32 10.10
CA LEU A 180 1.05 -11.61 8.71
C LEU A 180 0.94 -10.32 7.87
N TYR A 181 0.41 -9.23 8.43
CA TYR A 181 0.37 -7.93 7.75
C TYR A 181 1.73 -7.24 7.60
N SER A 182 2.77 -7.71 8.30
CA SER A 182 4.15 -7.27 8.07
C SER A 182 4.82 -7.96 6.88
N LEU A 183 4.23 -9.06 6.37
CA LEU A 183 4.75 -9.81 5.22
C LEU A 183 4.28 -9.15 3.91
N GLN A 184 5.16 -8.34 3.30
CA GLN A 184 4.91 -7.66 2.02
C GLN A 184 5.78 -8.24 0.89
N ALA A 185 5.39 -8.05 -0.37
CA ALA A 185 6.18 -8.35 -1.55
C ALA A 185 7.49 -7.57 -1.53
N ASP A 186 8.58 -8.30 -1.76
CA ASP A 186 9.72 -7.66 -2.38
C ASP A 186 9.33 -7.50 -3.86
N GLU A 187 9.22 -6.26 -4.32
CA GLU A 187 8.88 -5.87 -5.70
C GLU A 187 9.71 -6.64 -6.74
N GLN A 188 10.89 -7.15 -6.35
CA GLN A 188 11.80 -7.93 -7.18
C GLN A 188 11.37 -9.38 -7.42
N ARG A 189 10.32 -9.88 -6.75
CA ARG A 189 9.80 -11.26 -6.92
C ARG A 189 8.63 -11.36 -7.90
N ILE A 190 8.10 -10.25 -8.41
CA ILE A 190 7.15 -10.25 -9.54
C ILE A 190 7.95 -10.60 -10.80
N TRP A 191 8.29 -11.88 -10.95
CA TRP A 191 9.02 -12.44 -12.09
C TRP A 191 8.40 -13.78 -12.49
N PRO A 192 8.10 -14.01 -13.78
CA PRO A 192 8.41 -13.15 -14.94
C PRO A 192 7.42 -11.98 -15.10
N PRO A 193 7.79 -10.95 -15.89
CA PRO A 193 6.82 -9.97 -16.39
C PRO A 193 5.68 -10.72 -17.11
N ASP A 194 4.52 -10.08 -17.18
CA ASP A 194 3.35 -10.55 -17.92
C ASP A 194 3.77 -11.21 -19.24
N VAL A 195 3.73 -12.55 -19.25
CA VAL A 195 3.87 -13.29 -20.50
C VAL A 195 2.64 -12.89 -21.30
N PRO A 196 2.79 -12.26 -22.49
CA PRO A 196 1.63 -11.97 -23.33
C PRO A 196 0.84 -13.26 -23.47
N LEU A 197 -0.48 -13.19 -23.24
CA LEU A 197 -1.37 -14.33 -23.52
C LEU A 197 -1.44 -14.48 -25.04
N ASP A 198 -0.42 -15.12 -25.61
CA ASP A 198 -0.43 -15.60 -26.98
C ASP A 198 -1.47 -16.72 -27.04
N ARG A 199 -2.59 -16.46 -27.72
CA ARG A 199 -3.66 -17.46 -27.86
C ARG A 199 -3.14 -18.74 -28.53
N GLU A 200 -2.09 -18.62 -29.34
CA GLU A 200 -1.49 -19.73 -30.07
C GLU A 200 -0.99 -20.87 -29.15
N ARG A 201 -0.54 -20.57 -27.93
CA ARG A 201 -0.02 -21.61 -27.00
C ARG A 201 -1.10 -22.52 -26.43
N TYR A 202 -2.35 -22.07 -26.35
CA TYR A 202 -3.47 -22.84 -25.81
C TYR A 202 -4.28 -23.58 -26.89
N GLU A 203 -4.00 -23.30 -28.16
CA GLU A 203 -4.62 -23.97 -29.31
C GLU A 203 -3.85 -25.23 -29.74
N GLU A 204 -2.67 -25.47 -29.18
CA GLU A 204 -1.92 -26.71 -29.42
C GLU A 204 -2.70 -27.92 -28.90
N PRO A 205 -2.96 -28.94 -29.73
CA PRO A 205 -3.65 -30.15 -29.30
C PRO A 205 -2.84 -30.87 -28.23
N VAL A 206 -3.47 -31.16 -27.08
CA VAL A 206 -2.88 -32.00 -26.04
C VAL A 206 -2.56 -33.37 -26.66
N PRO A 207 -1.31 -33.83 -26.61
CA PRO A 207 -0.94 -35.11 -27.21
C PRO A 207 -1.74 -36.24 -26.53
N PRO A 208 -2.23 -37.22 -27.31
CA PRO A 208 -2.90 -38.38 -26.73
C PRO A 208 -1.90 -39.19 -25.89
N ASN A 209 -2.44 -39.75 -24.81
CA ASN A 209 -1.77 -40.58 -23.81
C ASN A 209 -1.23 -41.91 -24.36
#